data_AF-A0A3D2SHG9-F1
#
_entry.id   AF-A0A3D2SHG9-F1
#
_cell.length_a   1.000
_cell.length_b   1.000
_cell.length_c   1.000
_cell.angle_alpha   90.00
_cell.angle_beta   90.00
_cell.angle_gamma   90.00
#
_symmetry.space_group_name_H-M   'P 1'
#
loop_
_entity.id
_entity.type
_entity.pdbx_description
1 polymer ?
#
loop_
_entity_poly.entity_id
_entity_poly.type
_entity_poly.pdbx_seq_one_letter_code
_entity_poly.pdbx_strand_id
1 'polypeptide(L)' 'LMFTSGPSHGEAIGEMFGEPLYHASLDAEEYRALLAQYGFDVVKMVAEDAECAGHTVWLAKKMNHIP' A
#
# COMPACT_ATOMS: atom_id res chain seq x y z
N LEU A 1 6.27 -0.79 9.08
CA LEU A 1 6.20 -1.12 7.65
C LEU A 1 5.70 0.12 6.91
N MET A 2 6.36 0.53 5.84
CA MET A 2 5.93 1.63 4.99
C MET A 2 6.04 1.19 3.53
N PHE A 3 5.00 1.41 2.73
CA PHE A 3 4.95 1.00 1.33
C PHE A 3 3.96 1.86 0.53
N THR A 4 4.03 1.76 -0.80
CA THR A 4 3.06 2.36 -1.70
C THR A 4 2.29 1.28 -2.46
N SER A 5 1.06 1.60 -2.87
CA SER A 5 0.20 0.73 -3.70
C SER A 5 -0.53 1.54 -4.77
N GLY A 6 -1.26 0.83 -5.64
CA GLY A 6 -2.32 1.45 -6.43
C GLY A 6 -3.50 1.89 -5.55
N PRO A 7 -4.40 2.75 -6.06
CA PRO A 7 -5.52 3.29 -5.30
C PRO A 7 -6.69 2.31 -5.11
N SER A 8 -6.77 1.27 -5.95
CA SER A 8 -7.83 0.26 -5.93
C SER A 8 -7.31 -1.08 -6.44
N HIS A 9 -8.15 -2.12 -6.34
CA HIS A 9 -7.89 -3.39 -7.00
C HIS A 9 -7.69 -3.18 -8.51
N GLY A 10 -6.61 -3.73 -9.06
CA GLY A 10 -6.37 -3.67 -10.50
C GLY A 10 -4.90 -3.80 -10.90
N GLU A 11 -4.68 -3.67 -12.20
CA GLU A 11 -3.40 -3.86 -12.84
C GLU A 11 -3.09 -2.67 -13.75
N ALA A 12 -1.81 -2.27 -13.82
CA ALA A 12 -1.34 -1.19 -14.66
C ALA A 12 0.06 -1.53 -15.21
N ILE A 13 0.36 -1.03 -16.42
CA ILE A 13 1.70 -1.10 -16.99
C ILE A 13 2.27 0.32 -16.99
N GLY A 14 3.31 0.52 -16.19
CA GLY A 14 4.13 1.72 -16.18
C GLY A 14 5.42 1.53 -16.98
N GLU A 15 6.31 2.50 -16.87
CA GLU A 15 7.66 2.43 -17.43
C GLU A 15 8.68 2.65 -16.32
N MET A 16 9.68 1.79 -16.22
CA MET A 16 10.79 1.95 -15.29
C MET A 16 12.10 1.69 -16.03
N PHE A 17 12.98 2.71 -16.05
CA PHE A 17 14.25 2.68 -16.78
C PHE A 17 14.12 2.37 -18.29
N GLY A 18 13.02 2.81 -18.92
CA GLY A 18 12.75 2.56 -20.33
C GLY A 18 12.13 1.19 -20.63
N GLU A 19 11.89 0.37 -19.60
CA GLU A 19 11.27 -0.95 -19.76
C GLU A 19 9.84 -0.95 -19.20
N PRO A 20 8.90 -1.68 -19.85
CA PRO A 20 7.55 -1.85 -19.32
C PRO A 20 7.58 -2.53 -17.95
N LEU A 21 6.95 -1.90 -16.96
CA LEU A 21 6.83 -2.42 -15.60
C LEU A 21 5.37 -2.72 -15.28
N TYR A 22 5.08 -3.98 -15.00
CA TYR A 22 3.75 -4.40 -14.58
C TYR A 22 3.56 -4.17 -13.08
N HIS A 23 2.42 -3.58 -12.73
CA HIS A 23 1.99 -3.30 -11.37
C HIS A 23 0.61 -3.93 -11.16
N ALA A 24 0.44 -4.64 -10.04
CA ALA A 24 -0.85 -5.09 -9.56
C ALA A 24 -1.05 -4.61 -8.12
N SER A 25 -2.28 -4.22 -7.80
CA SER A 25 -2.66 -3.74 -6.48
C SER A 25 -3.91 -4.45 -6.01
N LEU A 26 -3.98 -4.68 -4.70
CA LEU A 26 -5.22 -5.06 -4.03
C LEU A 26 -6.06 -3.81 -3.73
N ASP A 27 -7.30 -4.02 -3.31
CA ASP A 27 -8.11 -2.96 -2.73
C ASP A 27 -7.58 -2.54 -1.34
N ALA A 28 -7.93 -1.32 -0.91
CA ALA A 28 -7.56 -0.81 0.40
C ALA A 28 -8.10 -1.67 1.54
N GLU A 29 -9.31 -2.24 1.42
CA GLU A 29 -9.87 -3.13 2.44
C GLU A 29 -9.08 -4.44 2.57
N GLU A 30 -8.62 -4.99 1.45
CA GLU A 30 -7.81 -6.21 1.42
C GLU A 30 -6.44 -5.98 2.09
N TYR A 31 -5.79 -4.84 1.82
CA TYR A 31 -4.56 -4.46 2.51
C TYR A 31 -4.77 -4.32 4.02
N ARG A 32 -5.88 -3.70 4.46
CA ARG A 32 -6.19 -3.58 5.90
C ARG A 32 -6.39 -4.94 6.54
N ALA A 33 -7.11 -5.84 5.88
CA ALA A 33 -7.35 -7.20 6.38
C ALA A 33 -6.04 -7.98 6.52
N LEU A 34 -5.18 -7.96 5.50
CA LEU A 34 -3.88 -8.64 5.53
C LEU A 34 -2.96 -8.05 6.59
N LEU A 35 -2.86 -6.72 6.69
CA LEU A 35 -2.04 -6.07 7.71
C LEU A 35 -2.48 -6.47 9.12
N ALA A 36 -3.79 -6.44 9.40
CA ALA A 36 -4.33 -6.89 10.68
C ALA A 36 -4.03 -8.37 10.94
N GLN A 37 -4.23 -9.24 9.94
CA GLN A 37 -3.93 -10.67 10.03
C GLN A 37 -2.46 -10.94 10.41
N TYR A 38 -1.53 -10.12 9.89
CA TYR A 38 -0.09 -10.24 10.18
C TYR A 38 0.38 -9.39 11.37
N GLY A 39 -0.54 -8.86 12.19
CA GLY A 39 -0.22 -8.16 13.43
C GLY A 39 0.31 -6.74 13.20
N PHE A 40 -0.23 -6.03 12.22
CA PHE A 40 0.05 -4.63 11.96
C PHE A 40 -1.20 -3.77 12.11
N ASP A 41 -1.05 -2.66 12.82
CA ASP A 41 -2.03 -1.57 12.85
C ASP A 41 -1.68 -0.54 11.78
N VAL A 42 -2.68 -0.14 10.99
CA VAL A 42 -2.52 0.97 10.04
C VAL A 42 -2.49 2.29 10.82
N VAL A 43 -1.35 2.96 10.81
CA VAL A 43 -1.16 4.27 11.45
C VAL A 43 -1.68 5.39 10.55
N LYS A 44 -1.39 5.32 9.25
CA LYS A 44 -1.85 6.28 8.26
C LYS A 44 -1.95 5.61 6.90
N MET A 45 -2.99 5.95 6.16
CA MET A 45 -3.07 5.69 4.73
C MET A 45 -3.57 6.97 4.05
N VAL A 46 -2.91 7.37 2.98
CA VAL A 46 -3.32 8.48 2.13
C VAL A 46 -3.43 7.94 0.71
N ALA A 47 -4.66 7.87 0.21
CA ALA A 47 -4.90 7.50 -1.18
C ALA A 47 -4.48 8.66 -2.09
N GLU A 48 -3.80 8.31 -3.19
CA GLU A 48 -3.39 9.26 -4.23
C GLU A 48 -2.76 10.54 -3.68
N ASP A 49 -1.79 10.40 -2.78
CA ASP A 49 -1.16 11.52 -2.08
C ASP A 49 -0.49 12.48 -3.08
N ALA A 50 -1.03 13.70 -3.18
CA ALA A 50 -0.53 14.73 -4.08
C ALA A 50 0.92 15.17 -3.75
N GLU A 51 1.32 15.04 -2.48
CA GLU A 51 2.70 15.31 -2.05
C GLU A 51 3.65 14.14 -2.39
N CYS A 52 3.10 12.98 -2.76
CA CYS A 52 3.82 11.77 -3.13
C CYS A 52 3.49 11.32 -4.57
N ALA A 53 3.44 12.26 -5.51
CA ALA A 53 3.23 12.00 -6.94
C ALA A 53 1.98 11.15 -7.26
N GLY A 54 0.93 11.23 -6.43
CA GLY A 54 -0.31 10.49 -6.62
C GLY A 54 -0.24 9.02 -6.17
N HIS A 55 0.78 8.62 -5.41
CA HIS A 55 0.84 7.27 -4.84
C HIS A 55 -0.09 7.11 -3.65
N THR A 56 -0.65 5.91 -3.48
CA THR A 56 -1.32 5.55 -2.22
C THR A 56 -0.25 5.12 -1.22
N VAL A 57 -0.05 5.92 -0.17
CA VAL A 57 1.00 5.72 0.84
C VAL A 57 0.42 5.03 2.07
N TRP A 58 1.10 3.98 2.54
CA TRP A 58 0.75 3.24 3.74
C TRP A 58 1.84 3.33 4.79
N LEU A 59 1.45 3.66 6.02
CA LEU A 59 2.27 3.52 7.21
C LEU A 59 1.57 2.61 8.20
N ALA A 60 2.21 1.48 8.52
CA ALA A 60 1.71 0.50 9.46
C ALA A 60 2.74 0.18 10.55
N LYS A 61 2.28 0.00 11.77
CA LYS A 61 3.10 -0.31 12.94
C LYS A 61 2.84 -1.74 13.38
N LYS A 62 3.91 -2.49 13.68
CA LYS A 62 3.76 -3.82 14.26
C LYS A 62 3.09 -3.69 15.62
N MET A 63 2.01 -4.43 15.84
CA MET A 63 1.40 -4.57 17.15
C MET A 63 2.44 -5.18 18.08
N ASN A 64 2.75 -4.50 19.18
CA ASN A 64 3.51 -5.13 20.25
C ASN A 64 2.56 -6.11 20.93
N HIS A 65 2.93 -7.38 20.99
CA HIS A 65 2.20 -8.35 21.81
C HIS A 65 2.19 -7.80 23.24
N ILE A 66 1.02 -7.35 23.71
CA ILE A 66 0.80 -7.15 25.14
C ILE A 66 0.35 -8.52 25.64
N PRO A 67 1.10 -9.16 26.56
CA PRO A 67 0.75 -10.47 27.09
C PRO A 67 -0.61 -10.47 27.78
#